data_AF-A0A6B0WP95-F1
#
_entry.id   AF-A0A6B0WP95-F1
#
_cell.length_a   1.000
_cell.length_b   1.000
_cell.length_c   1.000
_cell.angle_alpha   90.00
_cell.angle_beta   90.00
_cell.angle_gamma   90.00
#
_symmetry.space_group_name_H-M   'P 1'
#
loop_
_entity.id
_entity.type
_entity.pdbx_description
1 polymer ?
#
loop_
_entity_poly.entity_id
_entity_poly.type
_entity_poly.pdbx_seq_one_letter_code
_entity_poly.pdbx_strand_id
1 'polypeptide(L)' 'KGTDIFRSKGILSIAGWDERYVFQGVHMLLEGQALGTWRDGEKRGNRLVFIGRNLNRESLEASFRSCLA' A
#
# COMPACT_ATOMS: atom_id res chain seq x y z
N LYS A 1 3.01 14.58 -7.53
CA LYS A 1 2.61 14.01 -8.84
C LYS A 1 1.46 13.02 -8.68
N GLY A 2 0.31 13.46 -8.14
CA GLY A 2 -0.83 12.56 -7.92
C GLY A 2 -1.61 12.25 -9.20
N THR A 3 -1.64 13.19 -10.15
CA THR A 3 -2.36 13.09 -11.44
C THR A 3 -1.86 11.97 -12.36
N ASP A 4 -0.62 11.55 -12.18
CA ASP A 4 0.02 10.52 -13.00
C ASP A 4 -0.20 9.10 -12.46
N ILE A 5 -0.72 8.97 -11.23
CA ILE A 5 -1.20 7.71 -10.67
C ILE A 5 -2.69 7.61 -11.01
N PHE A 6 -3.05 6.65 -11.85
CA PHE A 6 -4.45 6.41 -12.24
C PHE A 6 -5.15 5.51 -11.24
N ARG A 7 -4.44 4.49 -10.75
CA ARG A 7 -4.95 3.57 -9.74
C ARG A 7 -3.85 3.15 -8.79
N SER A 8 -4.19 3.04 -7.52
CA SER A 8 -3.35 2.43 -6.50
C SER A 8 -4.16 1.42 -5.69
N LYS A 9 -3.51 0.35 -5.25
CA LYS A 9 -4.06 -0.59 -4.27
C LYS A 9 -2.94 -1.07 -3.38
N GLY A 10 -3.25 -1.39 -2.14
CA GLY A 10 -2.29 -2.09 -1.30
C GLY A 10 -2.91 -2.81 -0.12
N ILE A 11 -2.18 -3.82 0.34
CA ILE A 11 -2.38 -4.53 1.60
C ILE A 11 -1.15 -4.21 2.44
N LEU A 12 -1.37 -3.69 3.64
CA LEU A 12 -0.33 -3.24 4.55
C LEU A 12 -0.39 -4.05 5.85
N SER A 13 0.80 -4.45 6.31
CA SER A 13 1.06 -4.91 7.66
C SER A 13 1.58 -3.71 8.47
N ILE A 14 0.71 -3.13 9.28
CA ILE A 14 1.02 -1.97 10.12
C ILE A 14 1.55 -2.45 11.48
N ALA A 15 2.61 -1.81 11.98
CA ALA A 15 3.18 -2.11 13.30
C ALA A 15 2.15 -1.84 14.41
N GLY A 16 2.00 -2.78 15.34
CA GLY A 16 1.02 -2.69 16.43
C GLY A 16 -0.43 -2.99 16.03
N TRP A 17 -0.69 -3.41 14.78
CA TRP A 17 -2.02 -3.80 14.31
C TRP A 17 -2.03 -5.27 13.88
N ASP A 18 -3.05 -6.02 14.30
CA ASP A 18 -3.21 -7.44 13.95
C ASP A 18 -4.08 -7.66 12.72
N GLU A 19 -4.61 -6.58 12.16
CA GLU A 19 -5.44 -6.59 10.96
C GLU A 19 -4.65 -6.26 9.69
N ARG A 20 -5.13 -6.81 8.58
CA ARG A 20 -4.73 -6.41 7.24
C ARG A 20 -5.40 -5.07 6.94
N TYR A 21 -4.60 -4.04 6.78
CA TYR A 21 -5.11 -2.76 6.29
C TYR A 21 -5.07 -2.75 4.77
N VAL A 22 -6.21 -2.52 4.12
CA VAL A 22 -6.27 -2.41 2.67
C VAL A 22 -6.65 -1.01 2.25
N PHE A 23 -6.01 -0.54 1.20
CA PHE A 23 -6.36 0.74 0.59
C PHE A 23 -6.57 0.57 -0.91
N GLN A 24 -7.37 1.48 -1.46
CA GLN A 24 -7.52 1.68 -2.89
C GLN A 24 -7.53 3.17 -3.19
N GLY A 25 -6.97 3.54 -4.33
CA GLY A 25 -7.03 4.89 -4.84
C GLY A 25 -7.32 4.93 -6.33
N VAL A 26 -8.07 5.96 -6.71
CA VAL A 26 -8.40 6.29 -8.10
C VAL A 26 -8.07 7.77 -8.29
N HIS A 27 -7.06 8.04 -9.11
CA HIS A 27 -6.46 9.37 -9.22
C HIS A 27 -6.07 9.97 -7.85
N MET A 28 -6.75 11.04 -7.44
CA MET A 28 -6.45 11.79 -6.22
C MET A 28 -7.21 11.28 -4.99
N LEU A 29 -8.16 10.36 -5.18
CA LEU A 29 -8.96 9.81 -4.10
C LEU A 29 -8.26 8.57 -3.55
N LEU A 30 -8.14 8.50 -2.22
CA LEU A 30 -7.57 7.39 -1.49
C LEU A 30 -8.51 7.03 -0.34
N GLU A 31 -8.87 5.76 -0.26
CA GLU A 31 -9.69 5.20 0.80
C GLU A 31 -9.01 3.96 1.34
N GLY A 32 -9.16 3.70 2.63
CA GLY A 32 -8.63 2.50 3.25
C GLY A 32 -9.43 2.06 4.46
N GLN A 33 -9.40 0.76 4.72
CA GLN A 33 -10.15 0.11 5.78
C GLN A 33 -9.42 -1.15 6.26
N ALA A 34 -9.77 -1.62 7.46
CA ALA A 34 -9.40 -2.96 7.88
C ALA A 34 -10.16 -4.00 7.05
N LEU A 35 -9.45 -5.01 6.55
CA LEU A 35 -10.05 -6.16 5.86
C LEU A 35 -10.28 -7.34 6.82
N GLY A 36 -9.72 -7.27 8.02
CA GLY A 36 -9.77 -8.30 9.06
C GLY A 36 -8.38 -8.84 9.44
N THR A 37 -8.34 -9.66 10.48
CA THR A 37 -7.10 -10.21 11.05
C THR A 37 -6.28 -11.01 10.05
N TRP A 38 -4.96 -11.03 10.25
CA TRP A 38 -4.08 -12.00 9.59
C TRP A 38 -4.44 -13.42 10.05
N ARG A 39 -4.32 -14.41 9.16
CA ARG A 39 -4.54 -15.82 9.57
C ARG A 39 -3.35 -16.33 10.38
N ASP A 40 -3.59 -17.29 11.26
CA ASP A 40 -2.51 -17.97 11.98
C ASP A 40 -1.50 -18.59 11.02
N GLY A 41 -0.22 -18.28 11.23
CA GLY A 41 0.89 -18.72 10.37
C GLY A 41 1.01 -17.98 9.03
N GLU A 42 0.14 -17.01 8.72
CA GLU A 42 0.26 -16.19 7.52
C GLU A 42 1.45 -15.24 7.64
N LYS A 43 2.35 -15.27 6.64
CA LYS A 43 3.46 -14.33 6.60
C LYS A 43 2.94 -12.93 6.32
N ARG A 44 2.94 -12.09 7.36
CA ARG A 44 2.62 -10.66 7.27
C ARG A 44 3.55 -9.97 6.28
N GLY A 45 3.00 -9.10 5.44
CA GLY A 45 3.78 -8.38 4.45
C GLY A 45 3.00 -7.26 3.78
N ASN A 46 3.75 -6.36 3.16
CA ASN A 46 3.21 -5.24 2.39
C ASN A 46 3.18 -5.62 0.90
N ARG A 47 2.04 -5.43 0.24
CA ARG A 47 1.91 -5.57 -1.21
C ARG A 47 1.18 -4.38 -1.76
N LEU A 48 1.83 -3.64 -2.67
CA LEU A 48 1.29 -2.44 -3.27
C LEU A 48 1.35 -2.54 -4.80
N VAL A 49 0.36 -1.98 -5.48
CA VAL A 49 0.28 -1.85 -6.93
C VAL A 49 -0.04 -0.40 -7.26
N PHE A 50 0.75 0.18 -8.16
CA PHE A 50 0.53 1.50 -8.72
C PHE A 50 0.44 1.39 -10.24
N ILE A 51 -0.59 1.99 -10.81
CA ILE A 51 -0.85 2.04 -12.25
C ILE A 51 -0.89 3.51 -12.63
N GLY A 52 -0.09 3.90 -13.61
CA GLY A 52 0.08 5.30 -13.97
C GLY A 52 1.10 5.47 -15.08
N ARG A 53 1.46 6.74 -15.34
CA ARG A 53 2.47 7.12 -16.33
C ARG A 53 3.66 7.79 -15.66
N ASN A 54 4.86 7.67 -16.25
CA ASN A 54 6.08 8.32 -15.75
C ASN A 54 6.36 8.04 -14.26
N LEU A 55 5.98 6.85 -13.79
CA LEU A 55 6.18 6.44 -12.40
C LEU A 55 7.66 6.09 -12.20
N ASN A 56 8.29 6.69 -11.20
CA ASN A 56 9.65 6.34 -10.80
C ASN A 56 9.58 5.20 -9.77
N ARG A 57 9.86 3.97 -10.22
CA ARG A 57 9.81 2.78 -9.37
C ARG A 57 10.77 2.85 -8.19
N GLU A 58 12.01 3.25 -8.42
CA GLU A 58 13.05 3.30 -7.38
C GLU A 58 12.68 4.29 -6.28
N SER A 59 12.18 5.47 -6.66
CA SER A 59 11.71 6.48 -5.72
C SER A 59 10.49 6.00 -4.92
N LEU A 60 9.53 5.32 -5.56
CA LEU A 60 8.38 4.72 -4.87
C LEU A 60 8.84 3.66 -3.87
N GLU A 61 9.70 2.72 -4.30
CA GLU A 61 10.21 1.67 -3.43
C GLU A 61 11.04 2.22 -2.27
N ALA A 62 11.92 3.20 -2.52
CA ALA A 62 12.71 3.85 -1.49
C ALA A 62 11.82 4.55 -0.46
N SER A 63 10.77 5.25 -0.92
CA SER A 63 9.82 5.93 -0.03
C SER A 63 9.10 4.93 0.88
N PHE A 64 8.59 3.81 0.35
CA PHE A 64 7.94 2.79 1.18
C PHE A 64 8.92 2.04 2.09
N ARG A 65 10.15 1.80 1.64
CA ARG A 65 11.19 1.18 2.47
C ARG A 65 11.59 2.07 3.64
N SER A 66 11.60 3.39 3.48
CA SER A 66 11.88 4.33 4.58
C SER A 66 10.83 4.29 5.70
N CYS A 67 9.65 3.72 5.45
CA CYS A 67 8.62 3.52 6.48
C CYS A 67 8.81 2.22 7.27
N LEU A 68 9.76 1.37 6.90
CA LEU A 68 10.12 0.19 7.67
C LEU A 68 11.03 0.64 8.82
N ALA A 69 10.66 0.28 10.05
CA ALA A 69 11.46 0.50 11.25
C ALA A 69 12.70 -0.41 11.28
#